data_AF-A0A7H8HRX1-F1
#
_entry.id   AF-A0A7H8HRX1-F1
#
_cell.length_a   1.000
_cell.length_b   1.000
_cell.length_c   1.000
_cell.angle_alpha   90.00
_cell.angle_beta   90.00
_cell.angle_gamma   90.00
#
_symmetry.space_group_name_H-M   'P 1'
#
loop_
_entity.id
_entity.type
_entity.pdbx_description
1 polymer ?
#
loop_
_entity_poly.entity_id
_entity_poly.type
_entity_poly.pdbx_seq_one_letter_code
_entity_poly.pdbx_strand_id
1 'polypeptide(L)'
;MELGETPEPTRDQVLHVLSDLAAGRLTAVEASDWAARWIGSDVEVEDELVFDAIQHLYGADMPVAPGKFLYGPRDFRAWLADFEAQLKP
;
A
#
# COMPACT_ATOMS: atom_id res chain seq x y z
N MET A 1 24.94 15.10 -10.19
CA MET A 1 24.04 14.02 -9.76
C MET A 1 22.66 14.63 -9.81
N GLU A 2 21.90 14.34 -10.86
CA GLU A 2 20.47 14.66 -10.84
C GLU A 2 19.86 13.71 -9.82
N LEU A 3 19.37 14.25 -8.71
CA LEU A 3 18.48 13.54 -7.83
C LEU A 3 17.22 13.32 -8.68
N GLY A 4 17.13 12.17 -9.34
CA GLY A 4 15.93 11.82 -10.09
C GLY A 4 14.79 11.79 -9.08
N GLU A 5 13.94 12.81 -9.11
CA GLU A 5 12.68 12.85 -8.36
C GLU A 5 11.99 11.52 -8.65
N THR A 6 11.78 10.71 -7.61
CA THR A 6 10.96 9.50 -7.78
C THR A 6 9.55 10.03 -7.93
N PRO A 7 8.90 9.87 -9.11
CA PRO A 7 7.57 10.39 -9.30
C PRO A 7 6.60 9.79 -8.28
N GLU A 8 5.55 10.53 -7.94
CA GLU A 8 4.47 10.07 -7.08
C GLU A 8 3.98 8.67 -7.51
N PRO A 9 3.65 7.77 -6.56
CA PRO A 9 3.11 6.47 -6.86
C PRO A 9 1.80 6.58 -7.64
N THR A 10 1.64 5.74 -8.66
CA THR A 10 0.41 5.72 -9.47
C THR A 10 -0.63 4.77 -8.91
N ARG A 11 -1.90 4.98 -9.28
CA ARG A 11 -3.00 4.03 -9.00
C ARG A 11 -2.68 2.61 -9.48
N ASP A 12 -2.02 2.46 -10.63
CA ASP A 12 -1.63 1.14 -11.15
C ASP A 12 -0.56 0.46 -10.28
N GLN A 13 0.40 1.22 -9.77
CA GLN A 13 1.41 0.69 -8.84
C GLN A 13 0.77 0.25 -7.53
N VAL A 14 -0.13 1.06 -6.97
CA VAL A 14 -0.89 0.70 -5.77
C VAL A 14 -1.76 -0.54 -6.01
N LEU A 15 -2.49 -0.58 -7.13
CA LEU A 15 -3.32 -1.72 -7.50
C LEU A 15 -2.50 -3.01 -7.60
N HIS A 16 -1.31 -2.94 -8.18
CA HIS A 16 -0.41 -4.08 -8.29
C HIS A 16 0.02 -4.59 -6.91
N VAL A 17 0.45 -3.70 -6.02
CA VAL A 17 0.88 -4.05 -4.65
C VAL A 17 -0.29 -4.66 -3.85
N LEU A 18 -1.47 -4.04 -3.88
CA LEU A 18 -2.68 -4.56 -3.24
C LEU A 18 -3.07 -5.94 -3.79
N SER A 19 -2.99 -6.12 -5.10
CA SER A 19 -3.30 -7.40 -5.76
C SER A 19 -2.35 -8.52 -5.36
N ASP A 20 -1.05 -8.23 -5.28
CA ASP A 20 -0.04 -9.20 -4.87
C ASP A 20 -0.13 -9.53 -3.38
N LEU A 21 -0.40 -8.53 -2.53
CA LEU A 21 -0.65 -8.73 -1.10
C LEU A 21 -1.92 -9.57 -0.85
N ALA A 22 -3.03 -9.24 -1.51
CA ALA A 22 -4.30 -9.96 -1.37
C ALA A 22 -4.22 -11.41 -1.87
N ALA A 23 -3.36 -11.67 -2.87
CA ALA A 23 -3.09 -13.01 -3.39
C ALA A 23 -2.02 -13.78 -2.59
N GLY A 24 -1.35 -13.15 -1.63
CA GLY A 24 -0.26 -13.74 -0.86
C GLY A 24 1.03 -13.95 -1.65
N ARG A 25 1.18 -13.26 -2.80
CA ARG A 25 2.46 -13.19 -3.55
C ARG A 25 3.45 -12.21 -2.93
N LEU A 26 2.93 -11.26 -2.16
CA LEU A 26 3.69 -10.29 -1.38
C LEU A 26 3.30 -10.44 0.10
N THR A 27 4.28 -10.39 0.99
CA THR A 27 4.04 -10.41 2.44
C THR A 27 3.58 -9.05 2.96
N ALA A 28 2.96 -9.03 4.14
CA ALA A 28 2.58 -7.80 4.83
C ALA A 28 3.77 -6.86 5.07
N VAL A 29 4.94 -7.43 5.42
CA VAL A 29 6.18 -6.69 5.63
C VAL A 29 6.68 -6.06 4.33
N GLU A 30 6.71 -6.82 3.23
CA GLU A 30 7.13 -6.28 1.93
C GLU A 30 6.19 -5.17 1.42
N ALA A 31 4.89 -5.28 1.68
CA ALA A 31 3.92 -4.22 1.39
C ALA A 31 4.19 -2.95 2.21
N SER A 32 4.41 -3.13 3.52
CA SER A 32 4.72 -2.04 4.44
C SER A 32 6.03 -1.33 4.05
N ASP A 33 7.08 -2.09 3.74
CA ASP A 33 8.38 -1.58 3.28
C ASP A 33 8.26 -0.81 1.95
N TRP A 34 7.40 -1.25 1.04
CA TRP A 34 7.13 -0.51 -0.19
C TRP A 34 6.43 0.82 0.11
N ALA A 35 5.40 0.80 0.98
CA ALA A 35 4.63 1.99 1.34
C ALA A 35 5.45 3.00 2.16
N ALA A 36 6.38 2.52 3.00
CA ALA A 36 7.28 3.33 3.81
C ALA A 36 8.16 4.29 2.99
N ARG A 37 8.34 4.03 1.69
CA ARG A 37 9.11 4.91 0.78
C ARG A 37 8.41 6.23 0.49
N TRP A 38 7.09 6.26 0.64
CA TRP A 38 6.24 7.41 0.35
C TRP A 38 5.84 8.16 1.62
N ILE A 39 5.65 7.42 2.72
CA ILE A 39 5.34 7.99 4.03
C ILE A 39 6.53 8.78 4.56
N GLY A 40 6.37 10.10 4.70
CA GLY A 40 7.43 10.99 5.19
C GLY A 40 8.52 11.30 4.18
N SER A 41 8.29 10.98 2.90
CA SER A 41 9.16 11.41 1.80
C SER A 41 8.88 12.87 1.40
N ASP A 42 9.81 13.48 0.64
CA ASP A 42 9.62 14.81 0.05
C ASP A 42 8.66 14.79 -1.17
N VAL A 43 8.20 13.60 -1.59
CA VAL A 43 7.22 13.43 -2.67
C VAL A 43 5.81 13.57 -2.08
N GLU A 44 5.10 14.60 -2.50
CA GLU A 44 3.69 14.79 -2.14
C GLU A 44 2.83 13.86 -2.98
N VAL A 45 1.95 13.10 -2.30
CA VAL A 45 0.97 12.22 -2.96
C VAL A 45 -0.34 12.98 -3.04
N GLU A 46 -0.62 13.59 -4.19
CA GLU A 46 -1.83 14.42 -4.41
C GLU A 46 -3.09 13.56 -4.59
N ASP A 47 -2.97 12.35 -5.12
CA ASP A 47 -4.11 11.48 -5.33
C ASP A 47 -4.55 10.85 -4.00
N GLU A 48 -5.64 11.39 -3.43
CA GLU A 48 -6.19 10.97 -2.12
C GLU A 48 -6.42 9.45 -2.05
N LEU A 49 -6.90 8.83 -3.14
CA LEU A 49 -7.12 7.39 -3.19
C LEU A 49 -5.80 6.60 -3.09
N VAL A 50 -4.75 7.10 -3.75
CA VAL A 50 -3.40 6.52 -3.69
C VAL A 50 -2.84 6.69 -2.28
N PHE A 51 -2.97 7.90 -1.70
CA PHE A 51 -2.45 8.20 -0.37
C PHE A 51 -3.10 7.33 0.71
N ASP A 52 -4.43 7.18 0.69
CA ASP A 52 -5.15 6.33 1.63
C ASP A 52 -4.75 4.85 1.51
N ALA A 53 -4.56 4.36 0.29
CA ALA A 53 -4.10 3.00 0.08
C ALA A 53 -2.67 2.79 0.61
N ILE A 54 -1.78 3.76 0.42
CA ILE A 54 -0.41 3.74 0.97
C ILE A 54 -0.44 3.71 2.49
N GLN A 55 -1.32 4.47 3.15
CA GLN A 55 -1.45 4.43 4.60
C GLN A 55 -1.89 3.05 5.11
N HIS A 56 -2.82 2.38 4.42
CA HIS A 56 -3.20 1.00 4.76
C HIS A 56 -2.04 0.02 4.56
N LEU A 57 -1.33 0.12 3.43
CA LEU A 57 -0.19 -0.74 3.12
C LEU A 57 0.95 -0.56 4.13
N TYR A 58 1.23 0.67 4.55
CA TYR A 58 2.22 0.99 5.59
C TYR A 58 1.83 0.40 6.96
N GLY A 59 0.53 0.19 7.21
CA GLY A 59 0.05 -0.48 8.40
C GLY A 59 -0.06 -2.00 8.28
N ALA A 60 0.22 -2.60 7.11
CA ALA A 60 -0.10 -4.00 6.84
C ALA A 60 0.61 -4.99 7.79
N ASP A 61 1.83 -4.66 8.23
CA ASP A 61 2.65 -5.46 9.13
C ASP A 61 2.50 -5.07 10.61
N MET A 62 1.50 -4.27 10.96
CA MET A 62 1.29 -3.80 12.33
C MET A 62 1.09 -4.98 13.30
N PRO A 63 1.98 -5.19 14.29
CA PRO A 63 1.87 -6.30 15.21
C PRO A 63 0.80 -6.04 16.29
N VAL A 64 0.01 -7.06 16.63
CA VAL A 64 -0.96 -7.02 17.76
C VAL A 64 -0.59 -7.96 18.89
N ALA A 65 0.21 -8.98 18.60
CA ALA A 65 0.77 -9.91 19.56
C ALA A 65 2.02 -10.58 18.94
N PRO A 66 2.87 -11.25 19.74
CA PRO A 66 4.01 -12.00 19.19
C PRO A 66 3.56 -12.99 18.10
N GLY A 67 4.09 -12.82 16.88
CA GLY A 67 3.76 -13.66 15.72
C GLY A 67 2.37 -13.43 15.11
N LYS A 68 1.67 -12.34 15.47
CA LYS A 68 0.36 -11.99 14.89
C LYS A 68 0.30 -10.53 14.47
N PHE A 69 -0.19 -10.31 13.26
CA PHE A 69 -0.47 -8.99 12.71
C PHE A 69 -1.92 -8.59 12.92
N LEU A 70 -2.17 -7.28 12.96
CA LEU A 70 -3.49 -6.66 13.06
C LEU A 70 -4.35 -7.05 11.86
N TYR A 71 -3.73 -7.03 10.69
CA TYR A 71 -4.37 -7.30 9.41
C TYR A 71 -3.91 -8.63 8.84
N GLY A 72 -4.80 -9.26 8.09
CA GLY A 72 -4.51 -10.50 7.41
C GLY A 72 -5.17 -10.61 6.05
N PRO A 73 -5.16 -11.81 5.43
CA PRO A 73 -5.59 -12.00 4.05
C PRO A 73 -7.03 -11.55 3.77
N ARG A 74 -7.91 -11.56 4.77
CA ARG A 74 -9.28 -11.07 4.60
C ARG A 74 -9.33 -9.55 4.47
N ASP A 75 -8.56 -8.83 5.28
CA ASP A 75 -8.48 -7.37 5.26
C ASP A 75 -7.83 -6.90 3.95
N PHE A 76 -6.75 -7.56 3.52
CA PHE A 76 -6.07 -7.24 2.26
C PHE A 76 -6.99 -7.39 1.04
N ARG A 77 -7.85 -8.42 1.01
CA ARG A 77 -8.87 -8.56 -0.04
C ARG A 77 -9.94 -7.49 0.03
N ALA A 78 -10.31 -7.03 1.23
CA ALA A 78 -11.26 -5.94 1.40
C ALA A 78 -10.67 -4.63 0.89
N TRP A 79 -9.42 -4.32 1.25
CA TRP A 79 -8.72 -3.12 0.77
C TRP A 79 -8.59 -3.10 -0.75
N LEU A 80 -8.24 -4.23 -1.38
CA LEU A 80 -8.22 -4.33 -2.84
C LEU A 80 -9.60 -4.05 -3.45
N ALA A 81 -10.66 -4.67 -2.93
CA ALA A 81 -12.01 -4.48 -3.44
C ALA A 81 -12.50 -3.03 -3.28
N ASP A 82 -12.20 -2.40 -2.14
CA ASP A 82 -12.55 -1.00 -1.87
C ASP A 82 -11.78 -0.05 -2.80
N PHE A 83 -10.50 -0.35 -3.08
CA PHE A 83 -9.70 0.40 -4.04
C PHE A 83 -10.25 0.28 -5.46
N GLU A 84 -10.52 -0.95 -5.93
CA GLU A 84 -11.11 -1.22 -7.24
C GLU A 84 -12.50 -0.57 -7.43
N ALA A 85 -13.30 -0.49 -6.36
CA ALA A 85 -14.60 0.16 -6.40
C ALA A 85 -14.49 1.67 -6.68
N GLN A 86 -13.42 2.31 -6.19
CA GLN A 86 -13.16 3.75 -6.35
C GLN A 86 -12.43 4.10 -7.65
N LEU A 87 -11.87 3.10 -8.36
CA LEU A 87 -11.33 3.29 -9.71
C LEU A 87 -12.42 3.44 -10.78
N LYS A 88 -13.68 3.12 -10.46
CA LYS A 88 -14.79 3.22 -11.42
C LYS A 88 -15.08 4.70 -11.74
N PRO A 89 -15.29 5.04 -13.02
CA PRO A 89 -15.51 6.41 -13.48
C PRO A 89 -16.82 7.02 -12.98
#